data_AF-A0A7Z8QWT1-F1
#
_entry.id   AF-A0A7Z8QWT1-F1
#
_cell.length_a   1.000
_cell.length_b   1.000
_cell.length_c   1.000
_cell.angle_alpha   90.00
_cell.angle_beta   90.00
_cell.angle_gamma   90.00
#
_symmetry.space_group_name_H-M   'P 1'
#
loop_
_entity.id
_entity.type
_entity.pdbx_description
1 polymer ?
#
loop_
_entity_poly.entity_id
_entity_poly.type
_entity_poly.pdbx_seq_one_letter_code
_entity_poly.pdbx_strand_id
1 'polypeptide(L)'
;MLFFSVFLVVFSFPRLIAGIKIIYPNAVHETLLYSEVPANELMLRAVAKDEEALDWVDNSDTWLQIGHFLQTLIYSGQYEEDEYLAMNAVADRANQLCLSLSVVEPYVWYRLAVNRFIFDEKDLDVAQLLKFSIYTGRIEPNLLLLRLSFSSRYIDSF
;
A
#
# COMPACT_ATOMS: atom_id res chain seq x y z
N MET A 1 21.73 -15.14 33.44
CA MET A 1 20.85 -13.95 33.47
C MET A 1 21.41 -12.82 32.60
N LEU A 2 22.61 -12.29 32.84
CA LEU A 2 23.23 -11.18 32.07
C LEU A 2 23.41 -11.47 30.56
N PHE A 3 23.75 -12.71 30.20
CA PHE A 3 23.91 -13.12 28.80
C PHE A 3 22.58 -13.03 28.02
N PHE A 4 21.49 -13.54 28.60
CA PHE A 4 20.16 -13.49 27.99
C PHE A 4 19.66 -12.05 27.76
N SER A 5 19.92 -11.14 28.70
CA SER A 5 19.55 -9.73 28.54
C SER A 5 20.29 -9.04 27.39
N VAL A 6 21.57 -9.37 27.16
CA VAL A 6 22.33 -8.81 26.03
C VAL A 6 21.77 -9.31 24.70
N PHE A 7 21.40 -10.59 24.59
CA PHE A 7 20.75 -11.12 23.38
C PHE A 7 19.41 -10.45 23.11
N LEU A 8 18.58 -10.23 24.13
CA LEU A 8 17.29 -9.56 23.96
C LEU A 8 17.45 -8.13 23.42
N VAL A 9 18.47 -7.41 23.86
CA VAL A 9 18.77 -6.05 23.36
C VAL A 9 19.25 -6.09 21.90
N VAL A 10 20.09 -7.05 21.53
CA VAL A 10 20.56 -7.18 20.14
C VAL A 10 19.41 -7.52 19.20
N PHE A 11 18.49 -8.42 19.60
CA PHE A 11 17.34 -8.79 18.79
C PHE A 11 16.25 -7.71 18.71
N SER A 12 16.20 -6.76 19.67
CA SER A 12 15.25 -5.65 19.61
C SER A 12 15.73 -4.50 18.73
N PHE A 13 17.02 -4.43 18.41
CA PHE A 13 17.63 -3.32 17.68
C PHE A 13 17.04 -3.10 16.27
N PRO A 14 16.80 -4.14 15.43
CA PRO A 14 16.16 -3.94 14.12
C PRO A 14 14.76 -3.33 14.24
N ARG A 15 13.96 -3.81 15.20
CA ARG A 15 12.61 -3.27 15.47
C ARG A 15 12.65 -1.85 15.99
N LEU A 16 13.65 -1.50 16.80
CA LEU A 16 13.84 -0.13 17.27
C LEU A 16 14.13 0.82 16.09
N ILE A 17 15.05 0.44 15.20
CA ILE A 17 15.38 1.29 14.05
C ILE A 17 14.18 1.41 13.10
N ALA A 18 13.56 0.29 12.72
CA ALA A 18 12.34 0.31 11.92
C ALA A 18 11.27 1.21 12.56
N GLY A 19 11.05 1.05 13.87
CA GLY A 19 10.12 1.86 14.66
C GLY A 19 10.38 3.36 14.61
N ILE A 20 11.66 3.78 14.59
CA ILE A 20 12.02 5.21 14.44
C ILE A 20 11.75 5.69 13.01
N LYS A 21 12.03 4.86 12.00
CA LYS A 21 11.85 5.22 10.59
C LYS A 21 10.38 5.42 10.21
N ILE A 22 9.49 4.59 10.74
CA ILE A 22 8.04 4.66 10.46
C ILE A 22 7.31 5.80 11.17
N ILE A 23 7.94 6.55 12.08
CA ILE A 23 7.29 7.69 12.76
C ILE A 23 6.78 8.73 11.75
N TYR A 24 7.61 9.07 10.77
CA TYR A 24 7.25 10.06 9.77
C TYR A 24 6.17 9.55 8.80
N PRO A 25 6.31 8.36 8.18
CA PRO A 25 5.24 7.76 7.38
C PRO A 25 3.92 7.65 8.12
N ASN A 26 3.91 7.17 9.37
CA ASN A 26 2.69 7.06 10.17
C ASN A 26 1.98 8.41 10.33
N ALA A 27 2.73 9.48 10.59
CA ALA A 27 2.15 10.82 10.71
C ALA A 27 1.54 11.31 9.37
N VAL A 28 2.18 10.99 8.24
CA VAL A 28 1.65 11.31 6.89
C VAL A 28 0.46 10.40 6.53
N HIS A 29 0.44 9.16 7.02
CA HIS A 29 -0.67 8.24 6.79
C HIS A 29 -1.91 8.65 7.57
N GLU A 30 -1.75 9.08 8.83
CA GLU A 30 -2.83 9.58 9.67
C GLU A 30 -3.52 10.79 9.04
N THR A 31 -2.78 11.71 8.42
CA THR A 31 -3.40 12.86 7.72
C THR A 31 -4.23 12.42 6.52
N LEU A 32 -3.83 11.36 5.83
CA LEU A 32 -4.57 10.77 4.71
C LEU A 32 -5.89 10.11 5.18
N LEU A 33 -5.94 9.62 6.41
CA LEU A 33 -7.14 8.99 6.99
C LEU A 33 -8.15 10.00 7.55
N TYR A 34 -7.70 11.14 8.07
CA TYR A 34 -8.52 12.04 8.88
C TYR A 34 -8.58 13.50 8.38
N SER A 35 -7.84 13.86 7.33
CA SER A 35 -7.69 15.25 6.86
C SER A 35 -7.65 15.34 5.33
N GLU A 36 -7.14 16.46 4.81
CA GLU A 36 -6.90 16.68 3.39
C GLU A 36 -5.74 15.80 2.88
N VAL A 37 -5.75 15.51 1.57
CA VAL A 37 -4.68 14.74 0.93
C VAL A 37 -3.35 15.47 1.14
N PRO A 38 -2.32 14.81 1.71
CA PRO A 38 -1.03 15.44 1.95
C PRO A 38 -0.39 15.90 0.64
N ALA A 39 0.52 16.89 0.73
CA ALA A 39 1.32 17.27 -0.43
C ALA A 39 2.14 16.07 -0.96
N ASN A 40 2.24 15.95 -2.29
CA ASN A 40 2.92 14.83 -2.96
C ASN A 40 4.36 14.62 -2.45
N GLU A 41 5.10 15.70 -2.17
CA GLU A 41 6.46 15.61 -1.62
C GLU A 41 6.51 14.90 -0.26
N LEU A 42 5.50 15.12 0.59
CA LEU A 42 5.41 14.45 1.90
C LEU A 42 5.17 12.94 1.73
N MET A 43 4.31 12.56 0.77
CA MET A 43 4.04 11.15 0.47
C MET A 43 5.26 10.45 -0.14
N LEU A 44 5.96 11.08 -1.08
CA LEU A 44 7.20 10.52 -1.63
C LEU A 44 8.28 10.33 -0.55
N ARG A 45 8.41 11.31 0.35
CA ARG A 45 9.32 11.19 1.49
C ARG A 45 8.88 10.11 2.47
N ALA A 46 7.58 9.90 2.64
CA ALA A 46 7.04 8.83 3.48
C ALA A 46 7.39 7.46 2.87
N VAL A 47 7.18 7.26 1.56
CA VAL A 47 7.58 6.04 0.85
C VAL A 47 9.07 5.72 1.08
N ALA A 48 9.96 6.69 0.89
CA ALA A 48 11.40 6.47 1.11
C ALA A 48 11.72 6.08 2.57
N LYS A 49 10.97 6.60 3.55
CA LYS A 49 11.16 6.26 4.97
C LYS A 49 10.60 4.89 5.33
N ASP A 50 9.51 4.47 4.70
CA ASP A 50 8.99 3.11 4.79
C ASP A 50 9.95 2.10 4.17
N GLU A 51 10.53 2.40 3.01
CA GLU A 51 11.59 1.56 2.39
C GLU A 51 12.80 1.43 3.32
N GLU A 52 13.27 2.54 3.91
CA GLU A 52 14.33 2.51 4.94
C GLU A 52 13.96 1.67 6.17
N ALA A 53 12.67 1.51 6.50
CA ALA A 53 12.22 0.69 7.62
C ALA A 53 12.21 -0.81 7.26
N LEU A 54 11.82 -1.14 6.02
CA LEU A 54 11.77 -2.51 5.50
C LEU A 54 13.15 -3.16 5.38
N ASP A 55 14.21 -2.35 5.22
CA ASP A 55 15.60 -2.83 5.31
C ASP A 55 15.92 -3.47 6.67
N TRP A 56 15.17 -3.14 7.72
CA TRP A 56 15.38 -3.65 9.08
C TRP A 56 14.35 -4.71 9.48
N VAL A 57 13.09 -4.50 9.14
CA VAL A 57 11.99 -5.38 9.50
C VAL A 57 10.97 -5.42 8.36
N ASP A 58 10.83 -6.58 7.74
CA ASP A 58 9.78 -6.85 6.78
C ASP A 58 8.41 -6.89 7.49
N ASN A 59 7.48 -6.02 7.08
CA ASN A 59 6.22 -5.79 7.77
C ASN A 59 5.09 -5.46 6.79
N SER A 60 3.93 -6.11 6.95
CA SER A 60 2.75 -5.94 6.09
C SER A 60 2.22 -4.51 6.08
N ASP A 61 2.21 -3.84 7.23
CA ASP A 61 1.64 -2.50 7.40
C ASP A 61 2.50 -1.46 6.68
N THR A 62 3.83 -1.63 6.70
CA THR A 62 4.76 -0.77 5.96
C THR A 62 4.57 -0.92 4.46
N TRP A 63 4.43 -2.15 3.94
CA TRP A 63 4.07 -2.37 2.53
C TRP A 63 2.69 -1.82 2.17
N LEU A 64 1.72 -1.93 3.08
CA LEU A 64 0.39 -1.35 2.91
C LEU A 64 0.46 0.17 2.74
N GLN A 65 1.27 0.86 3.58
CA GLN A 65 1.45 2.30 3.51
C GLN A 65 2.10 2.73 2.19
N ILE A 66 3.18 2.07 1.76
CA ILE A 66 3.82 2.33 0.46
C ILE A 66 2.79 2.21 -0.67
N GLY A 67 2.05 1.09 -0.71
CA GLY A 67 1.01 0.88 -1.72
C GLY A 67 -0.09 1.94 -1.68
N HIS A 68 -0.47 2.42 -0.49
CA HIS A 68 -1.46 3.48 -0.35
C HIS A 68 -0.94 4.85 -0.83
N PHE A 69 0.27 5.25 -0.43
CA PHE A 69 0.86 6.52 -0.85
C PHE A 69 1.06 6.58 -2.37
N LEU A 70 1.62 5.53 -2.96
CA LEU A 70 1.83 5.48 -4.40
C LEU A 70 0.51 5.49 -5.18
N GLN A 71 -0.52 4.79 -4.68
CA GLN A 71 -1.84 4.84 -5.31
C GLN A 71 -2.46 6.24 -5.26
N THR A 72 -2.29 6.95 -4.14
CA THR A 72 -2.76 8.34 -3.99
C THR A 72 -2.00 9.29 -4.91
N LEU A 73 -0.68 9.13 -5.03
CA LEU A 73 0.16 9.91 -5.95
C LEU A 73 -0.27 9.71 -7.41
N ILE A 74 -0.49 8.44 -7.80
CA ILE A 74 -1.03 8.07 -9.12
C ILE A 74 -2.35 8.82 -9.41
N TYR A 75 -3.27 8.86 -8.45
CA TYR A 75 -4.55 9.53 -8.62
C TYR A 75 -4.51 11.06 -8.50
N SER A 76 -3.38 11.64 -8.11
CA SER A 76 -3.23 13.10 -8.06
C SER A 76 -3.25 13.77 -9.43
N GLY A 77 -2.98 13.01 -10.50
CA GLY A 77 -2.94 13.52 -11.88
C GLY A 77 -1.79 14.50 -12.17
N GLN A 78 -0.75 14.52 -11.32
CA GLN A 78 0.39 15.43 -11.43
C GLN A 78 1.63 14.81 -12.11
N TYR A 79 1.54 13.56 -12.54
CA TYR A 79 2.64 12.79 -13.11
C TYR A 79 2.35 12.43 -14.56
N GLU A 80 3.40 12.43 -15.37
CA GLU A 80 3.31 11.98 -16.76
C GLU A 80 3.06 10.46 -16.81
N GLU A 81 2.62 9.98 -17.97
CA GLU A 81 2.20 8.58 -18.15
C GLU A 81 3.30 7.57 -17.77
N ASP A 82 4.55 7.83 -18.14
CA ASP A 82 5.69 6.95 -17.84
C ASP A 82 6.01 6.92 -16.33
N GLU A 83 5.98 8.07 -15.66
CA GLU A 83 6.16 8.19 -14.22
C GLU A 83 5.04 7.47 -13.46
N TYR A 84 3.80 7.67 -13.88
CA TYR A 84 2.63 7.01 -13.35
C TYR A 84 2.72 5.48 -13.49
N LEU A 85 3.12 4.97 -14.66
CA LEU A 85 3.27 3.52 -14.89
C LEU A 85 4.41 2.93 -14.05
N ALA A 86 5.51 3.66 -13.89
CA ALA A 86 6.60 3.25 -13.01
C ALA A 86 6.14 3.18 -11.55
N MET A 87 5.42 4.20 -11.06
CA MET A 87 4.83 4.19 -9.72
C MET A 87 3.82 3.05 -9.55
N ASN A 88 3.01 2.76 -10.57
CA ASN A 88 2.04 1.68 -10.55
C ASN A 88 2.72 0.31 -10.39
N ALA A 89 3.85 0.08 -11.06
CA ALA A 89 4.61 -1.15 -10.91
C ALA A 89 5.18 -1.31 -9.48
N VAL A 90 5.66 -0.22 -8.87
CA VAL A 90 6.13 -0.25 -7.47
C VAL A 90 4.96 -0.47 -6.50
N ALA A 91 3.82 0.17 -6.74
CA ALA A 91 2.61 -0.03 -5.94
C ALA A 91 2.07 -1.47 -6.02
N ASP A 92 2.01 -2.06 -7.22
CA ASP A 92 1.62 -3.45 -7.44
C ASP A 92 2.53 -4.40 -6.63
N ARG A 93 3.84 -4.20 -6.71
CA ARG A 93 4.81 -4.99 -5.94
C ARG A 93 4.62 -4.84 -4.43
N ALA A 94 4.46 -3.61 -3.94
CA ALA A 94 4.23 -3.37 -2.52
C ALA A 94 2.95 -4.05 -2.04
N ASN A 95 1.86 -3.95 -2.80
CA ASN A 95 0.59 -4.60 -2.47
C ASN A 95 0.71 -6.15 -2.48
N GLN A 96 1.49 -6.74 -3.40
CA GLN A 96 1.77 -8.19 -3.39
C GLN A 96 2.57 -8.62 -2.16
N LEU A 97 3.60 -7.85 -1.78
CA LEU A 97 4.42 -8.14 -0.60
C LEU A 97 3.59 -8.01 0.68
N CYS A 98 2.74 -6.99 0.77
CA CYS A 98 1.77 -6.84 1.86
C CYS A 98 0.90 -8.11 1.99
N LEU A 99 0.30 -8.59 0.90
CA LEU A 99 -0.56 -9.79 0.92
C LEU A 99 0.18 -11.09 1.19
N SER A 100 1.47 -11.16 0.86
CA SER A 100 2.30 -12.32 1.20
C SER A 100 2.48 -12.47 2.72
N LEU A 101 2.35 -11.37 3.47
CA LEU A 101 2.48 -11.31 4.92
C LEU A 101 1.11 -11.26 5.64
N SER A 102 0.12 -10.58 5.06
CA SER A 102 -1.25 -10.47 5.57
C SER A 102 -2.28 -10.59 4.44
N VAL A 103 -2.92 -11.75 4.33
CA VAL A 103 -3.92 -12.00 3.26
C VAL A 103 -5.26 -11.30 3.50
N VAL A 104 -5.55 -10.84 4.72
CA VAL A 104 -6.85 -10.28 5.12
C VAL A 104 -6.84 -8.75 4.98
N GLU A 105 -6.42 -8.26 3.81
CA GLU A 105 -6.31 -6.83 3.52
C GLU A 105 -7.20 -6.42 2.34
N PRO A 106 -8.48 -6.04 2.59
CA PRO A 106 -9.44 -5.77 1.52
C PRO A 106 -9.05 -4.60 0.62
N TYR A 107 -8.45 -3.54 1.17
CA TYR A 107 -7.98 -2.39 0.40
C TYR A 107 -6.81 -2.76 -0.52
N VAL A 108 -5.94 -3.67 -0.08
CA VAL A 108 -4.76 -4.11 -0.85
C VAL A 108 -5.18 -4.96 -2.04
N TRP A 109 -6.11 -5.92 -1.85
CA TRP A 109 -6.69 -6.68 -2.95
C TRP A 109 -7.39 -5.79 -3.99
N TYR A 110 -8.10 -4.76 -3.54
CA TYR A 110 -8.71 -3.77 -4.43
C TYR A 110 -7.63 -3.00 -5.20
N ARG A 111 -6.59 -2.49 -4.53
CA ARG A 111 -5.50 -1.76 -5.21
C ARG A 111 -4.79 -2.63 -6.23
N LEU A 112 -4.57 -3.93 -5.97
CA LEU A 112 -4.02 -4.84 -6.99
C LEU A 112 -4.92 -4.95 -8.22
N ALA A 113 -6.24 -5.04 -8.05
CA ALA A 113 -7.15 -5.04 -9.19
C ALA A 113 -7.00 -3.75 -10.03
N VAL A 114 -6.88 -2.61 -9.36
CA VAL A 114 -6.59 -1.33 -10.02
C VAL A 114 -5.24 -1.37 -10.72
N ASN A 115 -4.15 -1.78 -10.04
CA ASN A 115 -2.80 -1.75 -10.61
C ASN A 115 -2.69 -2.63 -11.85
N ARG A 116 -3.37 -3.78 -11.85
CA ARG A 116 -3.44 -4.69 -12.99
C ARG A 116 -4.21 -4.10 -14.15
N PHE A 117 -5.38 -3.52 -13.88
CA PHE A 117 -6.16 -2.83 -14.91
C PHE A 117 -5.43 -1.63 -15.53
N ILE A 118 -4.67 -0.88 -14.72
CA ILE A 118 -3.82 0.21 -15.20
C ILE A 118 -2.77 -0.28 -16.19
N PHE A 119 -2.17 -1.45 -15.93
CA PHE A 119 -1.12 -2.01 -16.77
C PHE A 119 -1.69 -2.66 -18.04
N ASP A 120 -2.78 -3.41 -17.90
CA ASP A 120 -3.51 -4.04 -18.99
C ASP A 120 -5.02 -4.08 -18.66
N GLU A 121 -5.80 -3.28 -19.38
CA GLU A 121 -7.26 -3.21 -19.20
C GLU A 121 -7.97 -4.55 -19.48
N LYS A 122 -7.30 -5.48 -20.17
CA LYS A 122 -7.82 -6.82 -20.52
C LYS A 122 -7.33 -7.92 -19.60
N ASP A 123 -6.62 -7.60 -18.52
CA ASP A 123 -6.13 -8.58 -17.56
C ASP A 123 -7.32 -9.32 -16.91
N LEU A 124 -7.37 -10.64 -17.14
CA LEU A 124 -8.45 -11.52 -16.69
C LEU A 124 -8.47 -11.70 -15.16
N ASP A 125 -7.37 -11.39 -14.48
CA ASP A 125 -7.27 -11.54 -13.02
C ASP A 125 -7.91 -10.38 -12.26
N VAL A 126 -8.20 -9.24 -12.92
CA VAL A 126 -8.82 -8.06 -12.30
C VAL A 126 -10.13 -8.41 -11.59
N ALA A 127 -11.00 -9.17 -12.23
CA ALA A 127 -12.28 -9.60 -11.64
C ALA A 127 -12.08 -10.50 -10.40
N GLN A 128 -11.06 -11.37 -10.43
CA GLN A 128 -10.75 -12.26 -9.31
C GLN A 128 -10.16 -11.49 -8.12
N LEU A 129 -9.32 -10.49 -8.37
CA LEU A 129 -8.77 -9.59 -7.35
C LEU A 129 -9.86 -8.76 -6.68
N LEU A 130 -10.80 -8.21 -7.46
CA LEU A 130 -11.98 -7.52 -6.93
C LEU A 130 -12.82 -8.44 -6.02
N LYS A 131 -13.02 -9.69 -6.43
CA LYS A 131 -13.74 -10.69 -5.63
C LYS A 131 -13.04 -10.96 -4.30
N PHE A 132 -11.71 -11.10 -4.29
CA PHE A 132 -10.94 -11.25 -3.06
C PHE A 132 -11.07 -10.04 -2.14
N SER A 133 -11.05 -8.83 -2.68
CA SER A 133 -11.26 -7.62 -1.88
C SER A 133 -12.59 -7.69 -1.10
N ILE A 134 -13.67 -8.13 -1.73
CA ILE A 134 -14.99 -8.28 -1.07
C ILE A 134 -14.95 -9.39 -0.01
N TYR A 135 -14.26 -10.50 -0.28
CA TYR A 135 -14.21 -11.64 0.63
C TYR A 135 -13.43 -11.35 1.91
N THR A 136 -12.37 -10.56 1.83
CA THR A 136 -11.55 -10.20 2.99
C THR A 136 -12.07 -8.97 3.74
N GLY A 137 -13.01 -8.22 3.16
CA GLY A 137 -13.66 -7.07 3.81
C GLY A 137 -14.98 -6.71 3.14
N ARG A 138 -16.05 -7.29 3.67
CA ARG A 138 -17.42 -7.12 3.11
C ARG A 138 -18.05 -5.78 3.45
N ILE A 139 -17.78 -5.26 4.65
CA ILE A 139 -18.47 -4.10 5.22
C ILE A 139 -17.45 -2.97 5.44
N GLU A 140 -16.95 -2.43 4.33
CA GLU A 140 -16.03 -1.29 4.31
C GLU A 140 -16.69 -0.17 3.49
N PRO A 141 -17.37 0.80 4.11
CA PRO A 141 -18.20 1.77 3.38
C PRO A 141 -17.44 2.55 2.30
N ASN A 142 -16.24 3.02 2.62
CA ASN A 142 -15.40 3.77 1.68
C ASN A 142 -14.95 2.87 0.51
N LEU A 143 -14.55 1.64 0.82
CA LEU A 143 -14.10 0.69 -0.19
C LEU A 143 -15.23 0.17 -1.07
N LEU A 144 -16.47 0.09 -0.54
CA LEU A 144 -17.63 -0.28 -1.34
C LEU A 144 -17.85 0.72 -2.49
N LEU A 145 -17.75 2.03 -2.21
CA LEU A 145 -17.87 3.07 -3.23
C LEU A 145 -16.74 2.95 -4.28
N LEU A 146 -15.50 2.74 -3.83
CA LEU A 146 -14.35 2.54 -4.71
C LEU A 146 -14.53 1.32 -5.63
N ARG A 147 -15.02 0.20 -5.08
CA ARG A 147 -15.30 -1.01 -5.88
C ARG A 147 -16.37 -0.76 -6.92
N LEU A 148 -17.45 -0.07 -6.56
CA LEU A 148 -18.56 0.21 -7.48
C LEU A 148 -18.10 1.14 -8.62
N SER A 149 -17.38 2.21 -8.30
CA SER A 149 -16.89 3.16 -9.32
C SER A 149 -15.82 2.54 -10.23
N PHE A 150 -14.97 1.68 -9.69
CA PHE A 150 -14.02 0.93 -10.51
C PHE A 150 -14.72 -0.13 -11.38
N SER A 151 -15.67 -0.88 -10.81
CA SER A 151 -16.38 -1.93 -11.55
C SER A 151 -17.18 -1.38 -12.73
N SER A 152 -17.76 -0.17 -12.62
CA SER A 152 -18.45 0.43 -13.76
C SER A 152 -17.48 0.69 -14.92
N ARG A 153 -16.28 1.23 -14.62
CA ARG A 153 -15.24 1.47 -15.64
C ARG A 153 -14.73 0.17 -16.26
N TYR A 154 -14.53 -0.86 -15.44
CA TYR A 154 -14.05 -2.16 -15.89
C TYR A 154 -15.07 -2.90 -16.77
N ILE A 155 -16.38 -2.70 -16.55
CA ILE A 155 -17.42 -3.28 -17.41
C ILE A 155 -17.43 -2.60 -18.79
N ASP A 156 -17.21 -1.29 -18.83
CA ASP A 156 -17.21 -0.51 -20.08
C ASP A 156 -16.00 -0.83 -21.00
N SER A 157 -14.95 -1.48 -20.48
CA SER A 157 -13.76 -1.88 -21.26
C SER A 157 -13.87 -3.23 -21.96
N PHE A 158 -14.99 -3.96 -21.80
CA PHE A 158 -15.31 -5.20 -22.53
C PHE A 158 -16.08 -4.94 -23.83
#